data_AF-A0A1B9NA59-F1
#
_entry.id   AF-A0A1B9NA59-F1
#
_cell.length_a   1.000
_cell.length_b   1.000
_cell.length_c   1.000
_cell.angle_alpha   90.00
_cell.angle_beta   90.00
_cell.angle_gamma   90.00
#
_symmetry.space_group_name_H-M   'P 1'
#
loop_
_entity.id
_entity.type
_entity.pdbx_description
1 polymer ?
#
loop_
_entity_poly.entity_id
_entity_poly.type
_entity_poly.pdbx_seq_one_letter_code
_entity_poly.pdbx_strand_id
1 'polypeptide(L)'
;MAAMRKHEEQSRNVLSVIGVNAEASEYASYAEQQDQAANRWRKGAVIAYTAAAVVFFAAILIPMLPGVDIEQGWWESLIQKLGAPGGAAAIGYFLQRESAQHRREARTAKEIELTLTALEPFIANLHDDEQRAIRLATASKVFVSGQKVTVATPRDVETSGAG
;
A
#
# COMPACT_ATOMS: atom_id res chain seq x y z
N MET A 1 -34.75 1.71 -38.26
CA MET A 1 -33.27 1.47 -38.37
C MET A 1 -32.42 2.58 -37.77
N ALA A 2 -32.70 3.88 -37.96
CA ALA A 2 -31.90 4.98 -37.39
C ALA A 2 -32.09 5.16 -35.86
N ALA A 3 -33.32 5.03 -35.35
CA ALA A 3 -33.61 5.14 -33.92
C ALA A 3 -32.98 4.00 -33.08
N MET A 4 -32.95 2.76 -33.61
CA MET A 4 -32.30 1.63 -32.92
C MET A 4 -30.78 1.82 -32.80
N ARG A 5 -30.12 2.35 -33.85
CA ARG A 5 -28.68 2.67 -33.82
C ARG A 5 -28.35 3.75 -32.79
N LYS A 6 -29.20 4.77 -32.63
CA LYS A 6 -29.01 5.83 -31.63
C LYS A 6 -29.14 5.31 -30.18
N HIS A 7 -30.08 4.38 -29.94
CA HIS A 7 -30.24 3.73 -28.64
C HIS A 7 -29.11 2.72 -28.34
N GLU A 8 -28.59 2.05 -29.36
CA GLU A 8 -27.43 1.17 -29.23
C GLU A 8 -26.15 1.95 -28.89
N GLU A 9 -25.93 3.11 -29.53
CA GLU A 9 -24.82 4.01 -29.21
C GLU A 9 -24.90 4.58 -27.79
N GLN A 10 -26.07 5.06 -27.37
CA GLN A 10 -26.29 5.54 -26.00
C GLN A 10 -26.09 4.43 -24.97
N SER A 11 -26.56 3.22 -25.25
CA SER A 11 -26.39 2.07 -24.35
C SER A 11 -24.92 1.64 -24.25
N ARG A 12 -24.17 1.65 -25.36
CA ARG A 12 -22.72 1.37 -25.35
C ARG A 12 -21.94 2.43 -24.59
N ASN A 13 -22.28 3.71 -24.74
CA ASN A 13 -21.60 4.78 -24.02
C ASN A 13 -21.87 4.71 -22.51
N VAL A 14 -23.12 4.46 -22.11
CA VAL A 14 -23.49 4.24 -20.70
C VAL A 14 -22.78 3.00 -20.14
N LEU A 15 -22.73 1.89 -20.89
CA LEU A 15 -22.04 0.67 -20.46
C LEU A 15 -20.52 0.87 -20.35
N SER A 16 -19.92 1.68 -21.23
CA SER A 16 -18.50 2.05 -21.18
C SER A 16 -18.19 2.90 -19.95
N VAL A 17 -19.01 3.90 -19.64
CA VAL A 17 -18.84 4.76 -18.46
C VAL A 17 -19.08 3.96 -17.17
N ILE A 18 -20.05 3.05 -17.16
CA ILE A 18 -20.29 2.14 -16.02
C ILE A 18 -19.11 1.18 -15.84
N GLY A 19 -18.54 0.64 -16.92
CA GLY A 19 -17.36 -0.23 -16.85
C GLY A 19 -16.16 0.45 -16.21
N VAL A 20 -15.83 1.67 -16.67
CA VAL A 20 -14.70 2.45 -16.13
C VAL A 20 -14.92 2.84 -14.66
N ASN A 21 -16.13 3.29 -14.30
CA ASN A 21 -16.44 3.61 -12.90
C ASN A 21 -16.47 2.37 -11.99
N ALA A 22 -16.92 1.21 -12.50
CA ALA A 22 -16.92 -0.03 -11.75
C ALA A 22 -15.49 -0.52 -11.48
N GLU A 23 -14.61 -0.47 -12.48
CA GLU A 23 -13.19 -0.82 -12.32
C GLU A 23 -12.46 0.13 -11.37
N ALA A 24 -12.66 1.44 -11.50
CA ALA A 24 -12.09 2.43 -10.56
C ALA A 24 -12.59 2.20 -9.12
N SER A 25 -13.88 1.90 -8.94
CA SER A 25 -14.46 1.56 -7.64
C SER A 25 -13.87 0.27 -7.04
N GLU A 26 -13.52 -0.72 -7.87
CA GLU A 26 -12.89 -1.95 -7.40
C GLU A 26 -11.47 -1.68 -6.86
N TYR A 27 -10.66 -0.89 -7.59
CA TYR A 27 -9.36 -0.45 -7.10
C TYR A 27 -9.45 0.39 -5.82
N ALA A 28 -10.47 1.24 -5.70
CA ALA A 28 -10.74 2.01 -4.48
C ALA A 28 -11.00 1.08 -3.29
N SER A 29 -11.88 0.10 -3.49
CA SER A 29 -12.25 -0.87 -2.46
C SER A 29 -11.07 -1.76 -2.04
N TYR A 30 -10.22 -2.15 -3.00
CA TYR A 30 -9.01 -2.92 -2.74
C TYR A 30 -7.99 -2.08 -1.95
N ALA A 31 -7.77 -0.82 -2.34
CA ALA A 31 -6.88 0.09 -1.62
C ALA A 31 -7.31 0.27 -0.14
N GLU A 32 -8.61 0.41 0.09
CA GLU A 32 -9.16 0.55 1.44
C GLU A 32 -8.97 -0.72 2.28
N GLN A 33 -9.26 -1.90 1.71
CA GLN A 33 -9.01 -3.18 2.37
C GLN A 33 -7.54 -3.36 2.75
N GLN A 34 -6.62 -2.95 1.87
CA GLN A 34 -5.19 -3.03 2.12
C GLN A 34 -4.71 -2.05 3.19
N ASP A 35 -5.24 -0.82 3.25
CA ASP A 35 -4.89 0.11 4.34
C ASP A 35 -5.46 -0.36 5.69
N GLN A 36 -6.68 -0.94 5.70
CA GLN A 36 -7.23 -1.58 6.90
C GLN A 36 -6.37 -2.77 7.36
N ALA A 37 -5.91 -3.62 6.44
CA ALA A 37 -4.98 -4.71 6.74
C ALA A 37 -3.66 -4.15 7.32
N ALA A 38 -3.05 -3.16 6.67
CA ALA A 38 -1.85 -2.51 7.15
C ALA A 38 -2.00 -1.94 8.58
N ASN A 39 -3.16 -1.34 8.89
CA ASN A 39 -3.45 -0.81 10.21
C ASN A 39 -3.63 -1.93 11.26
N ARG A 40 -4.19 -3.08 10.89
CA ARG A 40 -4.25 -4.26 11.78
C ARG A 40 -2.85 -4.80 12.10
N TRP A 41 -2.00 -4.97 11.09
CA TRP A 41 -0.61 -5.39 11.27
C TRP A 41 0.20 -4.40 12.12
N ARG A 42 0.00 -3.10 11.90
CA ARG A 42 0.62 -2.05 12.72
C ARG A 42 0.20 -2.15 14.18
N LYS A 43 -1.09 -2.34 14.46
CA LYS A 43 -1.59 -2.54 15.83
C LYS A 43 -0.95 -3.77 16.48
N GLY A 44 -0.84 -4.88 15.75
CA GLY A 44 -0.13 -6.08 16.20
C GLY A 44 1.33 -5.81 16.54
N ALA A 45 2.06 -5.10 15.66
CA ALA A 45 3.45 -4.72 15.90
C ALA A 45 3.61 -3.85 17.16
N VAL A 46 2.74 -2.86 17.35
CA VAL A 46 2.73 -2.01 18.55
C VAL A 46 2.51 -2.83 19.82
N ILE A 47 1.57 -3.79 19.81
CA ILE A 47 1.31 -4.68 20.94
C ILE A 47 2.56 -5.54 21.23
N ALA A 48 3.17 -6.13 20.20
CA ALA A 48 4.36 -6.95 20.35
C ALA A 48 5.54 -6.17 20.95
N TYR A 49 5.81 -4.96 20.44
CA TYR A 49 6.85 -4.09 20.99
C TYR A 49 6.55 -3.62 22.41
N THR A 50 5.29 -3.31 22.71
CA THR A 50 4.89 -2.89 24.06
C THR A 50 5.08 -4.05 25.05
N ALA A 51 4.68 -5.27 24.69
CA ALA A 51 4.91 -6.45 25.51
C ALA A 51 6.41 -6.72 25.71
N ALA A 52 7.23 -6.60 24.65
CA ALA A 52 8.67 -6.73 24.72
C ALA A 52 9.29 -5.73 25.71
N ALA A 53 8.87 -4.46 25.62
CA ALA A 53 9.34 -3.40 26.50
C ALA A 53 8.94 -3.67 27.96
N VAL A 54 7.70 -4.06 28.22
CA VAL A 54 7.23 -4.39 29.59
C VAL A 54 8.05 -5.54 30.18
N VAL A 55 8.27 -6.62 29.43
CA VAL A 55 9.08 -7.76 29.89
C VAL A 55 10.52 -7.33 30.16
N PHE A 56 11.11 -6.53 29.26
CA PHE A 56 12.47 -6.02 29.43
C PHE A 56 12.62 -5.14 30.67
N PHE A 57 11.69 -4.19 30.88
CA PHE A 57 11.71 -3.32 32.06
C PHE A 57 11.45 -4.11 33.35
N ALA A 58 10.53 -5.07 33.34
CA ALA A 58 10.28 -5.94 34.48
C ALA A 58 11.54 -6.74 34.87
N ALA A 59 12.26 -7.30 33.88
CA ALA A 59 13.50 -8.05 34.11
C ALA A 59 14.65 -7.20 34.67
N ILE A 60 14.61 -5.87 34.52
CA ILE A 60 15.60 -4.94 35.07
C ILE A 60 15.16 -4.37 36.42
N LEU A 61 13.89 -3.99 36.56
CA LEU A 61 13.38 -3.26 37.72
C LEU A 61 13.03 -4.19 38.89
N ILE A 62 12.51 -5.40 38.63
CA ILE A 62 12.10 -6.33 39.70
C ILE A 62 13.28 -6.72 40.61
N PRO A 63 14.48 -7.06 40.10
CA PRO A 63 15.64 -7.35 40.95
C PRO A 63 16.19 -6.14 41.71
N MET A 64 15.76 -4.91 41.37
CA MET A 64 16.20 -3.68 42.02
C MET A 64 15.30 -3.30 43.21
N LEU A 65 14.17 -4.00 43.41
CA LEU A 65 13.26 -3.79 44.52
C LEU A 65 13.85 -4.37 45.82
N PRO A 66 13.81 -3.62 46.94
CA PRO A 66 14.31 -4.11 48.22
C PRO A 66 13.48 -5.31 48.69
N GLY A 67 14.17 -6.39 49.08
CA GLY A 67 13.55 -7.63 49.57
C GLY A 67 13.27 -8.70 48.49
N VAL A 68 13.70 -8.48 47.25
CA VAL A 68 13.56 -9.43 46.14
C VAL A 68 14.95 -9.99 45.79
N ASP A 69 15.32 -11.10 46.42
CA ASP A 69 16.52 -11.87 46.04
C ASP A 69 16.12 -12.94 45.01
N ILE A 70 16.44 -12.66 43.74
CA ILE A 70 16.28 -13.63 42.66
C ILE A 70 17.65 -14.28 42.42
N GLU A 71 17.87 -15.45 43.01
CA GLU A 71 18.97 -16.32 42.60
C GLU A 71 18.69 -16.83 41.17
N GLN A 72 19.34 -16.21 40.20
CA GLN A 72 19.33 -16.66 38.80
C GLN A 72 20.77 -16.89 38.36
N GLY A 73 21.02 -18.01 37.69
CA GLY A 73 22.28 -18.20 36.99
C GLY A 73 22.49 -17.10 35.96
N TRP A 74 23.73 -16.64 35.79
CA TRP A 74 24.07 -15.56 34.84
C TRP A 74 23.54 -15.82 33.42
N TRP A 75 23.46 -17.09 33.01
CA TRP A 75 22.93 -17.52 31.71
C TRP A 75 21.39 -17.45 31.62
N GLU A 76 20.68 -17.78 32.68
CA GLU A 76 19.21 -17.71 32.75
C GLU A 76 18.73 -16.25 32.73
N SER A 77 19.44 -15.37 33.45
CA SER A 77 19.18 -13.93 33.44
C SER A 77 19.45 -13.33 32.05
N LEU A 78 20.49 -13.81 31.35
CA LEU A 78 20.82 -13.37 29.99
C LEU A 78 19.73 -13.76 28.98
N ILE A 79 19.23 -15.00 29.05
CA ILE A 79 18.13 -15.49 28.19
C ILE A 79 16.83 -14.74 28.47
N GLN A 80 16.49 -14.43 29.73
CA GLN A 80 15.28 -13.66 30.04
C GLN A 80 15.39 -12.20 29.57
N LYS A 81 16.55 -11.58 29.74
CA LYS A 81 16.77 -10.17 29.37
C LYS A 81 16.91 -9.94 27.86
N LEU A 82 17.44 -10.91 27.12
CA LEU A 82 17.68 -10.76 25.68
C LEU A 82 16.80 -11.64 24.81
N GLY A 83 16.46 -12.84 25.26
CA GLY A 83 15.69 -13.82 24.48
C GLY A 83 14.22 -13.44 24.34
N ALA A 84 13.54 -13.11 25.46
CA ALA A 84 12.12 -12.76 25.40
C ALA A 84 11.88 -11.41 24.66
N PRO A 85 12.61 -10.32 24.98
CA PRO A 85 12.48 -9.07 24.23
C PRO A 85 12.96 -9.19 22.77
N GLY A 86 14.03 -9.96 22.53
CA GLY A 86 14.55 -10.19 21.18
C GLY A 86 13.57 -10.96 20.28
N GLY A 87 12.94 -12.02 20.81
CA GLY A 87 11.91 -12.76 20.08
C GLY A 87 10.69 -11.89 19.77
N ALA A 88 10.21 -11.11 20.74
CA ALA A 88 9.10 -10.19 20.53
C ALA A 88 9.45 -9.05 19.55
N ALA A 89 10.69 -8.55 19.58
CA ALA A 89 11.16 -7.55 18.62
C ALA A 89 11.24 -8.09 17.19
N ALA A 90 11.66 -9.36 17.01
CA ALA A 90 11.69 -10.02 15.71
C ALA A 90 10.27 -10.18 15.13
N ILE A 91 9.30 -10.59 15.96
CA ILE A 91 7.88 -10.67 15.58
C ILE A 91 7.36 -9.27 15.21
N GLY A 92 7.63 -8.25 16.04
CA GLY A 92 7.25 -6.87 15.76
C GLY A 92 7.80 -6.37 14.42
N TYR A 93 9.05 -6.70 14.11
CA TYR A 93 9.69 -6.33 12.85
C TYR A 93 9.02 -7.00 11.64
N PHE A 94 8.68 -8.28 11.75
CA PHE A 94 7.94 -8.98 10.71
C PHE A 94 6.57 -8.34 10.46
N LEU A 95 5.80 -8.07 11.53
CA LEU A 95 4.49 -7.42 11.44
C LEU A 95 4.57 -6.01 10.83
N GLN A 96 5.63 -5.27 11.16
CA GLN A 96 5.89 -3.95 10.58
C GLN A 96 6.21 -4.05 9.08
N ARG A 97 7.05 -5.01 8.68
CA ARG A 97 7.38 -5.25 7.27
C ARG A 97 6.13 -5.58 6.46
N GLU A 98 5.26 -6.44 6.99
CA GLU A 98 4.00 -6.81 6.33
C GLU A 98 3.05 -5.61 6.21
N SER A 99 2.93 -4.80 7.28
CA SER A 99 2.20 -3.53 7.24
C SER A 99 2.71 -2.60 6.14
N ALA A 100 4.03 -2.50 5.97
CA ALA A 100 4.65 -1.67 4.93
C ALA A 100 4.36 -2.20 3.52
N GLN A 101 4.27 -3.52 3.35
CA GLN A 101 3.90 -4.13 2.08
C GLN A 101 2.45 -3.79 1.70
N HIS A 102 1.50 -4.02 2.60
CA HIS A 102 0.09 -3.67 2.37
C HIS A 102 -0.11 -2.18 2.07
N ARG A 103 0.67 -1.28 2.70
CA ARG A 103 0.65 0.16 2.36
C ARG A 103 1.14 0.45 0.95
N ARG A 104 2.11 -0.31 0.44
CA ARG A 104 2.59 -0.15 -0.93
C ARG A 104 1.50 -0.57 -1.91
N GLU A 105 0.86 -1.70 -1.65
CA GLU A 105 -0.26 -2.21 -2.46
C GLU A 105 -1.44 -1.22 -2.47
N ALA A 106 -1.82 -0.71 -1.30
CA ALA A 106 -2.87 0.31 -1.17
C ALA A 106 -2.57 1.58 -1.98
N ARG A 107 -1.32 2.08 -1.93
CA ARG A 107 -0.90 3.25 -2.70
C ARG A 107 -0.96 3.01 -4.20
N THR A 108 -0.45 1.87 -4.68
CA THR A 108 -0.52 1.52 -6.10
C THR A 108 -1.96 1.45 -6.59
N ALA A 109 -2.85 0.82 -5.83
CA ALA A 109 -4.27 0.73 -6.21
C ALA A 109 -4.95 2.11 -6.23
N LYS A 110 -4.64 2.97 -5.25
CA LYS A 110 -5.12 4.36 -5.23
C LYS A 110 -4.63 5.18 -6.42
N GLU A 111 -3.38 5.01 -6.82
CA GLU A 111 -2.82 5.66 -8.01
C GLU A 111 -3.55 5.22 -9.29
N ILE A 112 -3.87 3.93 -9.42
CA ILE A 112 -4.64 3.41 -10.56
C ILE A 112 -6.07 3.95 -10.56
N GLU A 113 -6.76 3.91 -9.43
CA GLU A 113 -8.11 4.49 -9.27
C GLU A 113 -8.13 5.97 -9.70
N LEU A 114 -7.21 6.78 -9.18
CA LEU A 114 -7.12 8.20 -9.51
C LEU A 114 -6.82 8.41 -11.01
N THR A 115 -5.96 7.58 -11.58
CA THR A 115 -5.63 7.63 -13.01
C THR A 115 -6.85 7.34 -13.87
N LEU A 116 -7.59 6.26 -13.59
CA LEU A 116 -8.79 5.88 -14.34
C LEU A 116 -9.91 6.92 -14.19
N THR A 117 -10.10 7.44 -12.97
CA THR A 117 -11.13 8.44 -12.68
C THR A 117 -10.82 9.79 -13.33
N ALA A 118 -9.55 10.19 -13.37
CA ALA A 118 -9.11 11.47 -13.94
C ALA A 118 -8.91 11.44 -15.47
N LEU A 119 -8.81 10.25 -16.07
CA LEU A 119 -8.47 10.08 -17.49
C LEU A 119 -9.49 10.75 -18.42
N GLU A 120 -10.77 10.39 -18.29
CA GLU A 120 -11.84 10.89 -19.17
C GLU A 120 -12.00 12.43 -19.10
N PRO A 121 -12.04 13.07 -17.91
CA PRO A 121 -12.05 14.53 -17.80
C PRO A 121 -10.83 15.21 -18.45
N PHE A 122 -9.66 14.58 -18.39
CA PHE A 122 -8.42 15.16 -18.90
C PHE A 122 -8.35 15.15 -20.43
N ILE A 123 -8.91 14.13 -21.07
CA ILE A 123 -8.86 13.96 -22.52
C ILE A 123 -10.08 14.53 -23.26
N ALA A 124 -11.10 14.99 -22.54
CA ALA A 124 -12.39 15.39 -23.10
C ALA A 124 -12.32 16.48 -24.21
N ASN A 125 -11.29 17.34 -24.20
CA ASN A 125 -11.12 18.43 -25.16
C ASN A 125 -10.17 18.10 -26.33
N LEU A 126 -9.62 16.88 -26.38
CA LEU A 126 -8.68 16.45 -27.43
C LEU A 126 -9.44 15.88 -28.64
N HIS A 127 -8.78 15.79 -29.80
CA HIS A 127 -9.33 15.09 -30.95
C HIS A 127 -9.44 13.58 -30.69
N ASP A 128 -10.42 12.92 -31.32
CA ASP A 128 -10.72 11.49 -31.07
C ASP A 128 -9.51 10.56 -31.24
N ASP A 129 -8.64 10.86 -32.22
CA ASP A 129 -7.41 10.10 -32.45
C ASP A 129 -6.41 10.24 -31.30
N GLU A 130 -6.28 11.44 -30.74
CA GLU A 130 -5.42 11.73 -29.58
C GLU A 130 -5.99 11.08 -28.30
N GLN A 131 -7.30 11.16 -28.10
CA GLN A 131 -7.98 10.50 -27.00
C GLN A 131 -7.76 8.98 -27.03
N ARG A 132 -7.86 8.36 -28.22
CA ARG A 132 -7.64 6.93 -28.40
C ARG A 132 -6.19 6.54 -28.11
N ALA A 133 -5.23 7.34 -28.58
CA ALA A 133 -3.82 7.13 -28.31
C ALA A 133 -3.51 7.18 -26.80
N ILE A 134 -4.06 8.17 -26.09
CA ILE A 134 -3.84 8.32 -24.64
C ILE A 134 -4.51 7.18 -23.86
N ARG A 135 -5.71 6.73 -24.26
CA ARG A 135 -6.38 5.57 -23.65
C ARG A 135 -5.54 4.29 -23.78
N LEU A 136 -5.00 4.02 -24.97
CA LEU A 136 -4.13 2.86 -25.21
C LEU A 136 -2.82 2.95 -24.40
N ALA A 137 -2.19 4.12 -24.36
CA ALA A 137 -0.97 4.34 -23.59
C ALA A 137 -1.21 4.13 -22.08
N THR A 138 -2.34 4.64 -21.56
CA THR A 138 -2.72 4.50 -20.15
C THR A 138 -3.01 3.03 -19.80
N ALA A 139 -3.79 2.34 -20.64
CA ALA A 139 -4.08 0.92 -20.46
C ALA A 139 -2.79 0.07 -20.49
N SER A 140 -1.87 0.35 -21.41
CA SER A 140 -0.57 -0.34 -21.46
C SER A 140 0.22 -0.13 -20.17
N LYS A 141 0.29 1.11 -19.66
CA LYS A 141 1.04 1.44 -18.44
C LYS A 141 0.44 0.79 -17.18
N VAL A 142 -0.88 0.74 -17.07
CA VAL A 142 -1.61 0.17 -15.92
C VAL A 142 -1.58 -1.36 -15.93
N PHE A 143 -1.85 -1.99 -17.08
CA PHE A 143 -2.09 -3.44 -17.15
C PHE A 143 -0.87 -4.27 -17.59
N VAL A 144 0.06 -3.72 -18.36
CA VAL A 144 1.22 -4.48 -18.87
C VAL A 144 2.46 -4.26 -18.02
N SER A 145 2.72 -3.02 -17.61
CA SER A 145 3.99 -2.70 -16.96
C SER A 145 4.01 -3.05 -15.47
N GLY A 146 2.87 -3.21 -14.79
CA GLY A 146 2.83 -3.38 -13.33
C GLY A 146 3.62 -2.30 -12.56
N GLN A 147 3.92 -1.19 -13.25
CA GLN A 147 4.94 -0.24 -12.84
C GLN A 147 4.21 1.01 -12.34
N LYS A 148 4.58 1.42 -11.12
CA LYS A 148 4.15 2.68 -10.51
C LYS A 148 4.15 3.79 -11.55
N VAL A 149 3.02 4.47 -11.71
CA VAL A 149 2.89 5.58 -12.66
C VAL A 149 3.68 6.76 -12.08
N THR A 150 4.99 6.78 -12.30
CA THR A 150 5.79 7.99 -12.13
C THR A 150 5.46 8.93 -13.28
N VAL A 151 5.08 10.15 -12.93
CA VAL A 151 5.00 11.29 -13.84
C VAL A 151 6.44 11.73 -14.08
N ALA A 152 6.96 11.50 -15.30
CA ALA A 152 8.27 12.01 -15.68
C ALA A 152 8.23 13.54 -15.59
N THR A 153 9.07 14.10 -14.72
CA THR A 153 9.26 15.55 -14.67
C THR A 153 10.35 15.89 -15.69
N PRO A 154 10.26 17.01 -16.45
CA PRO A 154 11.19 17.33 -17.54
C PRO A 154 12.70 17.37 -17.21
N ARG A 155 13.12 17.19 -15.95
CA ARG A 155 14.52 17.21 -15.52
C ARG A 155 15.29 15.92 -15.79
N ASP A 156 14.62 14.83 -16.16
CA ASP A 156 15.27 13.52 -16.30
C ASP A 156 15.87 13.27 -17.70
N VAL A 157 15.69 14.21 -18.64
CA VAL A 157 16.20 14.11 -20.03
C VAL A 157 17.60 14.74 -20.17
N GLU A 158 17.99 15.64 -19.27
CA GLU A 158 19.24 16.42 -19.41
C GLU A 158 20.50 15.70 -18.92
N THR A 159 20.38 14.67 -18.08
CA THR A 159 21.55 13.99 -17.49
C THR A 159 21.99 12.72 -18.23
N SER A 160 21.25 12.28 -19.26
CA SER A 160 21.59 11.07 -20.04
C SER A 160 22.38 11.37 -21.33
N GLY A 161 22.78 12.63 -21.55
CA GLY A 161 23.56 13.07 -22.71
C GLY A 161 24.98 13.54 -22.40
N ALA A 162 25.45 13.39 -21.16
CA ALA A 162 26.80 13.77 -20.76
C ALA A 162 27.40 12.66 -19.88
N GLY A 163 28.08 11.71 -20.51
CA GLY A 163 28.78 10.60 -19.85
C GLY A 163 29.20 9.54 -20.85
#